data_AF-A0A0C2MSU4-F1
#
_entry.id   AF-A0A0C2MSU4-F1
#
_cell.length_a   1.000
_cell.length_b   1.000
_cell.length_c   1.000
_cell.angle_alpha   90.00
_cell.angle_beta   90.00
_cell.angle_gamma   90.00
#
_symmetry.space_group_name_H-M   'P 1'
#
loop_
_entity.id
_entity.type
_entity.pdbx_description
1 polymer ?
#
loop_
_entity_poly.entity_id
_entity_poly.type
_entity_poly.pdbx_seq_one_letter_code
_entity_poly.pdbx_strand_id
1 'polypeptide(L)'
;MSSFLERRRITNECLEACYKEHRETAKNHEEHHRFEEAGKEFFKSAKCFDLRSGYSDPWQPFEKYKRAANCFVRAHSKEAITSFTEAVKFLYNPMGGFYDDLSFEAVYFCIEFGYICEKELFDPLLANNLYTMADEWRLERGIPHTCPLTTFEPANYENDASAVMVEKNKFLSKKFKLGGGNITACVYAGSALVSISKFVSSWNFIKTKI
;
A
#
# COMPACT_ATOMS: atom_id res chain seq x y z
N MET A 1 -31.39 5.31 29.23
CA MET A 1 -30.73 4.37 28.29
C MET A 1 -31.46 4.22 26.95
N SER A 2 -32.80 4.13 26.91
CA SER A 2 -33.57 4.01 25.65
C SER A 2 -33.29 5.13 24.62
N SER A 3 -33.17 6.39 25.04
CA SER A 3 -32.92 7.52 24.13
C SER A 3 -31.52 7.56 23.50
N PHE A 4 -30.52 6.89 24.07
CA PHE A 4 -29.16 6.84 23.52
C PHE A 4 -29.04 5.80 22.40
N LEU A 5 -29.64 4.61 22.60
CA LEU A 5 -29.66 3.55 21.61
C LEU A 5 -30.45 3.96 20.37
N GLU A 6 -31.58 4.65 20.56
CA GLU A 6 -32.39 5.13 19.45
C GLU A 6 -31.66 6.20 18.63
N ARG A 7 -30.99 7.15 19.28
CA ARG A 7 -30.15 8.13 18.57
C ARG A 7 -29.03 7.46 17.78
N ARG A 8 -28.34 6.47 18.36
CA ARG A 8 -27.29 5.70 17.67
C ARG A 8 -27.81 4.94 16.46
N ARG A 9 -29.03 4.39 16.56
CA ARG A 9 -29.70 3.69 15.45
C ARG A 9 -29.98 4.65 14.29
N ILE A 10 -30.60 5.79 14.58
CA ILE A 10 -30.89 6.83 13.58
C ILE A 10 -29.61 7.31 12.90
N THR A 11 -28.53 7.53 13.66
CA THR A 11 -27.22 7.92 13.09
C THR A 11 -26.70 6.87 12.12
N ASN A 12 -26.75 5.58 12.48
CA ASN A 12 -26.27 4.50 11.61
C ASN A 12 -27.11 4.34 10.33
N GLU A 13 -28.42 4.56 10.40
CA GLU A 13 -29.31 4.55 9.23
C GLU A 13 -29.00 5.69 8.26
N CYS A 14 -28.79 6.91 8.78
CA CYS A 14 -28.37 8.05 7.97
C CYS A 14 -27.01 7.83 7.30
N LEU A 15 -26.04 7.26 8.03
CA LEU A 15 -24.72 6.94 7.48
C LEU A 15 -24.78 5.84 6.43
N GLU A 16 -25.65 4.83 6.59
CA GLU A 16 -25.87 3.79 5.59
C GLU A 16 -26.50 4.36 4.31
N ALA A 17 -27.47 5.27 4.43
CA ALA A 17 -28.03 5.99 3.30
C ALA A 17 -26.96 6.82 2.57
N CYS A 18 -26.19 7.61 3.32
CA CYS A 18 -25.07 8.38 2.79
C CYS A 18 -24.04 7.50 2.05
N TYR A 19 -23.65 6.37 2.65
CA TYR A 19 -22.73 5.41 2.06
C TYR A 19 -23.23 4.90 0.70
N LYS A 20 -24.51 4.49 0.63
CA LYS A 20 -25.13 3.95 -0.59
C LYS A 20 -25.25 5.00 -1.69
N GLU A 21 -25.70 6.21 -1.34
CA GLU A 21 -25.86 7.32 -2.28
C GLU A 21 -24.53 7.65 -2.97
N HIS A 22 -23.50 7.97 -2.19
CA HIS A 22 -22.18 8.30 -2.74
C HIS A 22 -21.55 7.13 -3.51
N ARG A 23 -21.76 5.88 -3.05
CA ARG A 23 -21.25 4.70 -3.76
C ARG A 23 -21.86 4.57 -5.15
N GLU A 24 -23.17 4.80 -5.27
CA GLU A 24 -23.87 4.66 -6.55
C GLU A 24 -23.51 5.78 -7.51
N THR A 25 -23.46 7.02 -7.01
CA THR A 25 -22.95 8.17 -7.77
C THR A 25 -21.52 7.94 -8.25
N ALA A 26 -20.63 7.42 -7.38
CA ALA A 26 -19.26 7.11 -7.74
C ALA A 26 -19.15 6.06 -8.87
N LYS A 27 -19.94 4.99 -8.81
CA LYS A 27 -19.97 3.98 -9.88
C LYS A 27 -20.44 4.58 -11.21
N ASN A 28 -21.47 5.43 -11.19
CA ASN A 28 -21.93 6.12 -12.38
C ASN A 28 -20.81 7.00 -12.98
N HIS A 29 -20.05 7.73 -12.16
CA HIS A 29 -18.87 8.45 -12.63
C HIS A 29 -17.80 7.51 -13.21
N GLU A 30 -17.53 6.38 -12.55
CA GLU A 30 -16.55 5.39 -13.00
C GLU A 30 -16.93 4.75 -14.34
N GLU A 31 -18.20 4.41 -14.55
CA GLU A 31 -18.77 3.89 -15.80
C GLU A 31 -18.64 4.88 -16.97
N HIS A 32 -18.67 6.19 -16.67
CA HIS A 32 -18.48 7.26 -17.65
C HIS A 32 -17.03 7.77 -17.70
N HIS A 33 -16.06 7.03 -17.15
CA HIS A 33 -14.64 7.38 -17.14
C HIS A 33 -14.30 8.73 -16.47
N ARG A 34 -15.19 9.25 -15.63
CA ARG A 34 -14.99 10.47 -14.82
C ARG A 34 -14.29 10.10 -13.51
N PHE A 35 -13.03 9.70 -13.59
CA PHE A 35 -12.33 9.06 -12.48
C PHE A 35 -12.05 9.99 -11.30
N GLU A 36 -11.83 11.28 -11.52
CA GLU A 36 -11.59 12.23 -10.42
C GLU A 36 -12.87 12.42 -9.58
N GLU A 37 -14.02 12.59 -10.23
CA GLU A 37 -15.32 12.66 -9.58
C GLU A 37 -15.70 11.34 -8.92
N ALA A 38 -15.42 10.21 -9.58
CA ALA A 38 -15.61 8.88 -8.98
C ALA A 38 -14.78 8.73 -7.69
N GLY A 39 -13.52 9.18 -7.71
CA GLY A 39 -12.64 9.18 -6.53
C GLY A 39 -13.20 10.02 -5.39
N LYS A 40 -13.69 11.23 -5.68
CA LYS A 40 -14.31 12.12 -4.68
C LYS A 40 -15.54 11.48 -4.05
N GLU A 41 -16.41 10.86 -4.84
CA GLU A 41 -17.62 10.22 -4.35
C GLU A 41 -17.31 8.90 -3.60
N PHE A 42 -16.38 8.07 -4.07
CA PHE A 42 -15.93 6.91 -3.31
C PHE A 42 -15.28 7.30 -1.98
N PHE A 43 -14.53 8.40 -1.93
CA PHE A 43 -13.94 8.90 -0.69
C PHE A 43 -15.00 9.33 0.32
N LYS A 44 -16.03 10.08 -0.12
CA LYS A 44 -17.18 10.44 0.73
C LYS A 44 -17.94 9.21 1.21
N SER A 45 -18.15 8.23 0.32
CA SER A 45 -18.75 6.95 0.66
C SER A 45 -17.92 6.21 1.73
N ALA A 46 -16.60 6.17 1.60
CA ALA A 46 -15.69 5.59 2.58
C ALA A 46 -15.77 6.30 3.94
N LYS A 47 -15.83 7.64 3.96
CA LYS A 47 -16.04 8.43 5.19
C LYS A 47 -17.37 8.15 5.87
N CYS A 48 -18.46 8.05 5.10
CA CYS A 48 -19.76 7.66 5.66
C CYS A 48 -19.75 6.23 6.21
N PHE A 49 -19.00 5.32 5.58
CA PHE A 49 -18.82 3.96 6.09
C PHE A 49 -17.99 3.92 7.39
N ASP A 50 -16.87 4.64 7.43
CA ASP A 50 -15.96 4.79 8.56
C ASP A 50 -16.67 5.31 9.82
N LEU A 51 -17.52 6.33 9.68
CA LEU A 51 -18.27 6.90 10.80
C LEU A 51 -19.32 5.94 11.41
N ARG A 52 -19.61 4.80 10.77
CA ARG A 52 -20.57 3.83 11.29
C ARG A 52 -19.97 3.07 12.45
N SER A 53 -20.77 2.93 13.51
CA SER A 53 -20.42 2.03 14.60
C SER A 53 -20.54 0.57 14.20
N GLY A 54 -19.58 -0.26 14.61
CA GLY A 54 -19.81 -1.71 14.77
C GLY A 54 -19.53 -2.59 13.55
N TYR A 55 -18.70 -2.15 12.60
CA TYR A 55 -18.09 -3.11 11.67
C TYR A 55 -16.97 -3.86 12.38
N SER A 56 -16.94 -5.17 12.22
CA SER A 56 -15.94 -6.05 12.85
C SER A 56 -14.64 -6.15 12.05
N ASP A 57 -14.70 -5.81 10.76
CA ASP A 57 -13.65 -6.09 9.79
C ASP A 57 -12.95 -4.80 9.33
N PRO A 58 -11.69 -4.56 9.74
CA PRO A 58 -10.92 -3.38 9.36
C PRO A 58 -10.53 -3.35 7.88
N TRP A 59 -10.66 -4.46 7.14
CA TRP A 59 -10.45 -4.48 5.70
C TRP A 59 -11.56 -3.77 4.93
N GLN A 60 -12.78 -3.72 5.49
CA GLN A 60 -13.90 -3.07 4.84
C GLN A 60 -13.73 -1.56 4.63
N PRO A 61 -13.31 -0.75 5.62
CA PRO A 61 -13.00 0.66 5.36
C PRO A 61 -11.75 0.81 4.49
N PHE A 62 -10.71 -0.02 4.71
CA PHE A 62 -9.50 -0.03 3.89
C PHE A 62 -9.80 -0.14 2.39
N GLU A 63 -10.58 -1.15 1.99
CA GLU A 63 -10.92 -1.39 0.57
C GLU A 63 -11.72 -0.23 -0.05
N LYS A 64 -12.54 0.47 0.74
CA LYS A 64 -13.31 1.62 0.25
C LYS A 64 -12.41 2.82 -0.03
N TYR A 65 -11.48 3.12 0.87
CA TYR A 65 -10.49 4.18 0.63
C TYR A 65 -9.51 3.79 -0.49
N LYS A 66 -9.06 2.54 -0.55
CA LYS A 66 -8.23 2.03 -1.65
C LYS A 66 -8.91 2.18 -3.01
N ARG A 67 -10.22 1.88 -3.11
CA ARG A 67 -10.98 2.10 -4.35
C ARG A 67 -11.04 3.57 -4.75
N ALA A 68 -11.22 4.49 -3.80
CA ALA A 68 -11.15 5.92 -4.07
C ALA A 68 -9.77 6.33 -4.58
N ALA A 69 -8.71 5.86 -3.92
CA ALA A 69 -7.32 6.12 -4.31
C ALA A 69 -7.04 5.64 -5.74
N ASN A 70 -7.48 4.44 -6.10
CA ASN A 70 -7.31 3.89 -7.45
C ASN A 70 -8.00 4.74 -8.51
N CYS A 71 -9.16 5.33 -8.21
CA CYS A 71 -9.80 6.28 -9.13
C CYS A 71 -8.96 7.55 -9.29
N PHE A 72 -8.43 8.10 -8.19
CA PHE A 72 -7.53 9.25 -8.26
C PHE A 72 -6.23 8.96 -9.01
N VAL A 73 -5.66 7.76 -8.86
CA VAL A 73 -4.48 7.32 -9.64
C VAL A 73 -4.78 7.32 -11.13
N ARG A 74 -5.92 6.76 -11.54
CA ARG A 74 -6.37 6.77 -12.96
C ARG A 74 -6.63 8.17 -13.50
N ALA A 75 -6.98 9.12 -12.61
CA ALA A 75 -7.15 10.53 -12.96
C ALA A 75 -5.82 11.33 -12.90
N HIS A 76 -4.70 10.70 -12.53
CA HIS A 76 -3.43 11.37 -12.19
C HIS A 76 -3.58 12.49 -11.14
N SER A 77 -4.50 12.32 -10.21
CA SER A 77 -4.74 13.29 -9.14
C SER A 77 -3.87 13.02 -7.91
N LYS A 78 -3.35 14.10 -7.32
CA LYS A 78 -2.64 14.07 -6.03
C LYS A 78 -3.53 13.67 -4.86
N GLU A 79 -4.86 13.76 -4.98
CA GLU A 79 -5.80 13.32 -3.93
C GLU A 79 -5.72 11.81 -3.62
N ALA A 80 -5.06 11.02 -4.49
CA ALA A 80 -4.73 9.63 -4.22
C ALA A 80 -3.99 9.45 -2.89
N ILE A 81 -3.08 10.37 -2.53
CA ILE A 81 -2.29 10.27 -1.29
C ILE A 81 -3.17 10.29 -0.04
N THR A 82 -4.18 11.16 -0.03
CA THR A 82 -5.10 11.29 1.09
C THR A 82 -5.90 10.02 1.25
N SER A 83 -6.38 9.45 0.13
CA SER A 83 -7.12 8.19 0.14
C SER A 83 -6.26 7.02 0.59
N PHE A 84 -5.03 6.89 0.09
CA PHE A 84 -4.08 5.86 0.55
C PHE A 84 -3.76 6.00 2.04
N THR A 85 -3.49 7.23 2.50
CA THR A 85 -3.18 7.52 3.90
C THR A 85 -4.33 7.13 4.83
N GLU A 86 -5.56 7.46 4.46
CA GLU A 86 -6.73 7.08 5.26
C GLU A 86 -6.92 5.56 5.24
N ALA A 87 -6.71 4.88 4.11
CA ALA A 87 -6.78 3.42 4.04
C ALA A 87 -5.81 2.74 5.02
N VAL A 88 -4.53 3.11 4.99
CA VAL A 88 -3.50 2.44 5.83
C VAL A 88 -3.68 2.75 7.32
N LYS A 89 -4.20 3.92 7.70
CA LYS A 89 -4.53 4.24 9.09
C LYS A 89 -5.59 3.28 9.68
N PHE A 90 -6.56 2.82 8.88
CA PHE A 90 -7.54 1.82 9.36
C PHE A 90 -6.91 0.49 9.74
N LEU A 91 -5.86 0.09 9.04
CA LEU A 91 -5.13 -1.14 9.35
C LEU A 91 -4.16 -0.92 10.52
N TYR A 92 -3.52 0.25 10.61
CA TYR A 92 -2.55 0.54 11.66
C TYR A 92 -3.19 0.68 13.04
N ASN A 93 -4.37 1.30 13.11
CA ASN A 93 -5.10 1.48 14.36
C ASN A 93 -6.59 1.19 14.16
N PRO A 94 -6.97 -0.10 14.04
CA PRO A 94 -8.35 -0.50 13.84
C PRO A 94 -9.18 -0.15 15.08
N MET A 95 -10.38 0.40 14.86
CA MET A 95 -11.28 0.76 15.95
C MET A 95 -11.45 -0.42 16.92
N GLY A 96 -11.16 -0.18 18.19
CA GLY A 96 -11.30 -1.16 19.27
C GLY A 96 -10.00 -1.77 19.76
N GLY A 97 -8.85 -1.54 19.10
CA GLY A 97 -7.54 -1.98 19.61
C GLY A 97 -7.40 -3.50 19.78
N PHE A 98 -8.30 -4.29 19.19
CA PHE A 98 -8.32 -5.76 19.32
C PHE A 98 -7.45 -6.48 18.28
N TYR A 99 -6.93 -5.75 17.28
CA TYR A 99 -6.12 -6.31 16.20
C TYR A 99 -4.72 -5.70 16.25
N ASP A 100 -3.87 -6.20 17.16
CA ASP A 100 -2.45 -5.82 17.16
C ASP A 100 -1.72 -6.31 15.89
N ASP A 101 -2.29 -7.30 15.19
CA ASP A 101 -1.62 -8.03 14.10
C ASP A 101 -1.61 -7.28 12.76
N LEU A 102 -2.48 -6.28 12.54
CA LEU A 102 -2.59 -5.61 11.22
C LEU A 102 -1.55 -4.50 10.97
N SER A 103 -0.69 -4.25 11.97
CA SER A 103 0.37 -3.24 11.85
C SER A 103 1.36 -3.59 10.75
N PHE A 104 1.60 -4.89 10.50
CA PHE A 104 2.48 -5.35 9.43
C PHE A 104 1.90 -5.02 8.06
N GLU A 105 0.62 -5.30 7.83
CA GLU A 105 -0.09 -4.99 6.59
C GLU A 105 -0.16 -3.49 6.36
N ALA A 106 -0.39 -2.70 7.40
CA ALA A 106 -0.38 -1.24 7.29
C ALA A 106 0.96 -0.72 6.77
N VAL A 107 2.08 -1.20 7.35
CA VAL A 107 3.44 -0.86 6.90
C VAL A 107 3.68 -1.33 5.46
N TYR A 108 3.25 -2.55 5.10
CA TYR A 108 3.35 -3.08 3.75
C TYR A 108 2.64 -2.18 2.73
N PHE A 109 1.38 -1.81 3.00
CA PHE A 109 0.59 -0.97 2.09
C PHE A 109 1.11 0.45 1.99
N CYS A 110 1.71 1.02 3.05
CA CYS A 110 2.42 2.29 2.93
C CYS A 110 3.53 2.21 1.86
N ILE A 111 4.29 1.13 1.84
CA ILE A 111 5.36 0.95 0.84
C ILE A 111 4.78 0.71 -0.56
N GLU A 112 3.76 -0.14 -0.68
CA GLU A 112 3.08 -0.40 -1.96
C GLU A 112 2.48 0.87 -2.56
N PHE A 113 1.73 1.64 -1.76
CA PHE A 113 1.10 2.88 -2.21
C PHE A 113 2.13 3.97 -2.47
N GLY A 114 3.22 4.03 -1.70
CA GLY A 114 4.34 4.93 -1.96
C GLY A 114 4.96 4.67 -3.34
N TYR A 115 5.13 3.39 -3.69
CA TYR A 115 5.61 3.00 -5.02
C TYR A 115 4.65 3.40 -6.14
N ILE A 116 3.34 3.20 -5.94
CA ILE A 116 2.31 3.63 -6.90
C ILE A 116 2.38 5.16 -7.10
N CYS A 117 2.47 5.96 -6.03
CA CYS A 117 2.63 7.41 -6.15
C CYS A 117 3.91 7.80 -6.90
N GLU A 118 5.02 7.09 -6.69
CA GLU A 118 6.27 7.36 -7.37
C GLU A 118 6.19 7.03 -8.88
N LYS A 119 5.55 5.91 -9.25
CA LYS A 119 5.55 5.39 -10.62
C LYS A 119 4.40 5.90 -11.48
N GLU A 120 3.20 5.97 -10.92
CA GLU A 120 1.98 6.30 -11.67
C GLU A 120 1.64 7.80 -11.61
N LEU A 121 1.99 8.47 -10.50
CA LEU A 121 1.75 9.91 -10.32
C LEU A 121 3.00 10.76 -10.56
N PHE A 122 4.18 10.14 -10.72
CA PHE A 122 5.47 10.82 -10.88
C PHE A 122 5.74 11.85 -9.76
N ASP A 123 5.21 11.61 -8.56
CA ASP A 123 5.30 12.53 -7.43
C ASP A 123 6.12 11.88 -6.29
N PRO A 124 7.46 12.00 -6.33
CA PRO A 124 8.34 11.40 -5.33
C PRO A 124 8.15 12.01 -3.94
N LEU A 125 7.60 13.23 -3.83
CA LEU A 125 7.31 13.85 -2.55
C LEU A 125 6.15 13.15 -1.86
N LEU A 126 5.08 12.83 -2.60
CA LEU A 126 3.95 12.04 -2.09
C LEU A 126 4.39 10.63 -1.69
N ALA A 127 5.21 9.98 -2.52
CA ALA A 127 5.78 8.68 -2.20
C ALA A 127 6.58 8.70 -0.87
N ASN A 128 7.41 9.73 -0.67
CA ASN A 128 8.23 9.87 0.53
C ASN A 128 7.41 10.01 1.82
N ASN A 129 6.21 10.59 1.75
CA ASN A 129 5.33 10.68 2.92
C ASN A 129 4.88 9.30 3.40
N LEU A 130 4.52 8.41 2.46
CA LEU A 130 4.12 7.04 2.79
C LEU A 130 5.31 6.19 3.24
N TYR A 131 6.48 6.35 2.62
CA TYR A 131 7.69 5.64 3.04
C TYR A 131 8.13 6.07 4.45
N THR A 132 8.12 7.36 4.76
CA THR A 132 8.40 7.87 6.10
C THR A 132 7.42 7.29 7.13
N MET A 133 6.12 7.29 6.80
CA MET A 133 5.09 6.70 7.65
C MET A 133 5.32 5.20 7.91
N ALA A 134 5.72 4.45 6.88
CA ALA A 134 6.06 3.03 7.02
C ALA A 134 7.23 2.82 7.98
N ASP A 135 8.29 3.61 7.87
CA ASP A 135 9.47 3.50 8.74
C ASP A 135 9.16 3.91 10.18
N GLU A 136 8.39 4.97 10.39
CA GLU A 136 7.96 5.40 11.73
C GLU A 136 7.14 4.31 12.44
N TRP A 137 6.08 3.81 11.79
CA TRP A 137 5.20 2.77 12.33
C TRP A 137 5.93 1.45 12.58
N ARG A 138 6.85 1.10 11.68
CA ARG A 138 7.71 -0.06 11.83
C ARG A 138 8.59 0.04 13.08
N LEU A 139 9.22 1.19 13.30
CA LEU A 139 10.06 1.43 14.47
C LEU A 139 9.22 1.43 15.76
N GLU A 140 8.05 2.08 15.75
CA GLU A 140 7.13 2.14 16.88
C GLU A 140 6.70 0.75 17.36
N ARG A 141 6.39 -0.16 16.43
CA ARG A 141 5.91 -1.52 16.73
C ARG A 141 7.01 -2.59 16.76
N GLY A 142 8.27 -2.20 16.59
CA GLY A 142 9.40 -3.15 16.55
C GLY A 142 9.35 -4.13 15.37
N ILE A 143 8.67 -3.77 14.28
CA ILE A 143 8.54 -4.60 13.08
C ILE A 143 9.92 -4.65 12.38
N PRO A 144 10.47 -5.83 12.07
CA PRO A 144 11.72 -5.91 11.34
C PRO A 144 11.53 -5.37 9.92
N HIS A 145 12.50 -4.63 9.40
CA HIS A 145 12.45 -4.14 8.03
C HIS A 145 12.48 -5.31 7.03
N THR A 146 11.34 -5.56 6.40
CA THR A 146 11.19 -6.44 5.24
C THR A 146 11.05 -5.54 4.02
N CYS A 147 12.02 -5.56 3.11
CA CYS A 147 11.88 -4.80 1.87
C CYS A 147 10.91 -5.56 0.96
N PRO A 148 9.71 -5.06 0.64
CA PRO A 148 8.70 -5.84 -0.10
C PRO A 148 9.09 -6.14 -1.55
N LEU A 149 10.11 -5.46 -2.09
CA LEU A 149 10.69 -5.71 -3.42
C LEU A 149 11.63 -6.93 -3.47
N THR A 150 11.40 -7.98 -2.67
CA THR A 150 12.38 -9.06 -2.44
C THR A 150 12.04 -10.42 -3.04
N THR A 151 10.92 -10.60 -3.75
CA THR A 151 10.67 -11.86 -4.45
C THR A 151 11.42 -11.92 -5.78
N PHE A 152 12.68 -12.37 -5.71
CA PHE A 152 13.38 -12.86 -6.90
C PHE A 152 12.91 -14.28 -7.20
N GLU A 153 12.10 -14.45 -8.24
CA GLU A 153 11.67 -15.74 -8.76
C GLU A 153 12.57 -16.15 -9.94
N PRO A 154 13.47 -17.15 -9.77
CA PRO A 154 14.41 -17.54 -10.81
C PRO A 154 13.75 -17.97 -12.12
N ALA A 155 12.55 -18.56 -12.03
CA ALA A 155 11.77 -19.01 -13.18
C ALA A 155 11.45 -17.87 -14.15
N ASN A 156 11.29 -16.63 -13.67
CA ASN A 156 10.99 -15.47 -14.49
C ASN A 156 12.19 -14.99 -15.32
N TYR A 157 13.37 -15.57 -15.10
CA TYR A 157 14.63 -15.15 -15.72
C TYR A 157 15.41 -16.30 -16.35
N GLU A 158 14.80 -17.47 -16.50
CA GLU A 158 15.45 -18.71 -16.96
C GLU A 158 16.14 -18.59 -18.33
N ASN A 159 15.84 -17.56 -19.12
CA ASN A 159 16.41 -17.32 -20.46
C ASN A 159 17.03 -15.92 -20.66
N ASP A 160 17.07 -15.06 -19.64
CA ASP A 160 17.51 -13.66 -19.80
C ASP A 160 18.45 -13.20 -18.68
N ALA A 161 19.74 -13.52 -18.80
CA ALA A 161 20.76 -13.04 -17.86
C ALA A 161 20.92 -11.52 -17.84
N SER A 162 20.65 -10.83 -18.95
CA SER A 162 20.68 -9.38 -18.97
C SER A 162 19.63 -8.82 -18.01
N ALA A 163 18.42 -9.36 -18.03
CA ALA A 163 17.37 -9.00 -17.07
C ALA A 163 17.76 -9.32 -15.63
N VAL A 164 18.41 -10.46 -15.35
CA VAL A 164 18.92 -10.79 -14.00
C VAL A 164 19.96 -9.77 -13.53
N MET A 165 20.87 -9.36 -14.39
CA MET A 165 21.93 -8.40 -14.03
C MET A 165 21.37 -6.99 -13.84
N VAL A 166 20.36 -6.59 -14.63
CA VAL A 166 19.59 -5.35 -14.42
C VAL A 166 18.88 -5.40 -13.07
N GLU A 167 18.23 -6.51 -12.74
CA GLU A 167 17.53 -6.71 -11.47
C GLU A 167 18.51 -6.68 -10.29
N LYS A 168 19.64 -7.40 -10.40
CA LYS A 168 20.76 -7.36 -9.45
C LYS A 168 21.25 -5.93 -9.20
N ASN A 169 21.36 -5.12 -10.25
CA ASN A 169 21.80 -3.73 -10.14
C ASN A 169 20.75 -2.82 -9.49
N LYS A 170 19.45 -3.12 -9.59
CA LYS A 170 18.40 -2.45 -8.79
C LYS A 170 18.58 -2.69 -7.29
N PHE A 171 19.02 -3.89 -6.89
CA PHE A 171 19.32 -4.20 -5.49
C PHE A 171 20.63 -3.54 -5.01
N LEU A 172 21.66 -3.47 -5.86
CA LEU A 172 22.96 -2.88 -5.50
C LEU A 172 22.93 -1.34 -5.48
N SER A 173 22.25 -0.69 -6.43
CA SER A 173 22.15 0.78 -6.49
C SER A 173 21.41 1.39 -5.28
N LYS A 174 20.49 0.64 -4.66
CA LYS A 174 19.83 1.03 -3.41
C LYS A 174 20.77 1.07 -2.20
N LYS A 175 21.87 0.31 -2.18
CA LYS A 175 22.88 0.38 -1.12
C LYS A 175 23.77 1.64 -1.19
N PHE A 176 23.86 2.30 -2.34
CA PHE A 176 24.81 3.39 -2.58
C PHE A 176 24.19 4.80 -2.50
N LYS A 177 22.87 4.94 -2.36
CA LYS A 177 22.18 6.25 -2.37
C LYS A 177 21.59 6.74 -1.03
N LEU A 178 21.95 6.15 0.10
CA LEU A 178 21.51 6.65 1.41
C LEU A 178 22.70 7.24 2.17
N GLY A 179 22.79 8.57 2.14
CA GLY A 179 23.87 9.34 2.77
C GLY A 179 23.88 9.21 4.29
N GLY A 180 25.04 8.85 4.83
CA GLY A 180 25.52 9.36 6.12
C GLY A 180 25.02 8.72 7.42
N GLY A 181 24.29 7.59 7.40
CA GLY A 181 23.86 6.88 8.62
C GLY A 181 24.26 5.41 8.62
N ASN A 182 24.51 4.83 9.80
CA ASN A 182 24.79 3.40 9.97
C ASN A 182 23.64 2.55 9.41
N ILE A 183 23.86 1.93 8.25
CA ILE A 183 22.89 1.11 7.54
C ILE A 183 22.79 -0.26 8.25
N THR A 184 21.69 -0.52 8.93
CA THR A 184 21.23 -1.90 9.13
C THR A 184 20.72 -2.37 7.78
N ALA A 185 21.56 -3.07 7.00
CA ALA A 185 21.13 -3.63 5.73
C ALA A 185 19.91 -4.52 5.99
N CYS A 186 18.85 -4.36 5.21
CA CYS A 186 17.72 -5.29 5.24
C CYS A 186 18.25 -6.71 5.09
N VAL A 187 18.10 -7.53 6.13
CA VAL A 187 18.58 -8.93 6.15
C VAL A 187 18.00 -9.71 4.95
N TYR A 188 16.78 -9.36 4.51
CA TYR A 188 16.09 -9.97 3.37
C TYR A 188 16.51 -9.41 2.00
N ALA A 189 16.95 -8.15 1.88
CA ALA A 189 17.62 -7.69 0.67
C ALA A 189 18.96 -8.40 0.48
N GLY A 190 19.61 -8.80 1.59
CA GLY A 190 20.77 -9.70 1.59
C GLY A 190 20.44 -11.08 1.03
N SER A 191 19.34 -11.71 1.44
CA SER A 191 18.97 -13.05 0.96
C SER A 191 18.59 -13.07 -0.52
N ALA A 192 17.82 -12.10 -1.00
CA ALA A 192 17.50 -11.95 -2.43
C ALA A 192 18.77 -11.73 -3.27
N LEU A 193 19.68 -10.87 -2.82
CA LEU A 193 20.99 -10.66 -3.46
C LEU A 193 21.85 -11.94 -3.47
N VAL A 194 21.82 -12.73 -2.40
CA VAL A 194 22.53 -14.03 -2.34
C VAL A 194 21.91 -15.01 -3.31
N SER A 195 20.58 -15.10 -3.41
CA SER A 195 19.88 -15.96 -4.36
C SER A 195 20.18 -15.56 -5.82
N ILE A 196 20.13 -14.27 -6.13
CA ILE A 196 20.52 -13.72 -7.45
C ILE A 196 21.99 -14.04 -7.75
N SER A 197 22.88 -13.86 -6.77
CA SER A 197 24.31 -14.13 -6.96
C SER A 197 24.60 -15.61 -7.16
N LYS A 198 23.87 -16.50 -6.48
CA LYS A 198 23.93 -17.96 -6.69
C LYS A 198 23.43 -18.34 -8.08
N PHE A 199 22.30 -17.77 -8.52
CA PHE A 199 21.74 -17.99 -9.85
C PHE A 199 22.68 -17.53 -10.98
N VAL A 200 23.26 -16.32 -10.86
CA VAL A 200 24.25 -15.82 -11.83
C VAL A 200 25.50 -16.71 -11.86
N SER A 201 25.95 -17.19 -10.70
CA SER A 201 27.12 -18.07 -10.61
C SER A 201 26.88 -19.44 -11.25
N SER A 202 25.69 -20.03 -11.07
CA SER A 202 25.33 -21.30 -11.70
C SER A 202 25.16 -21.18 -13.22
N TRP A 203 24.64 -20.06 -13.71
CA TRP A 203 24.51 -19.78 -15.15
C TRP A 203 25.87 -19.67 -15.86
N ASN A 204 26.83 -18.95 -15.27
CA ASN A 204 28.18 -18.81 -15.83
C ASN A 204 28.95 -20.14 -15.87
N PHE A 205 28.67 -21.05 -14.93
CA PHE A 205 29.22 -22.40 -14.91
C PHE A 205 28.66 -23.31 -16.02
N ILE A 206 27.41 -23.11 -16.43
CA ILE A 206 26.79 -23.86 -17.54
C ILE A 206 27.35 -23.41 -18.90
N LYS A 207 27.55 -22.09 -19.10
CA LYS A 207 28.11 -21.55 -20.35
C LYS A 207 29.59 -21.84 -20.59
N THR A 208 30.35 -22.23 -19.56
CA THR A 208 31.78 -22.54 -19.69
C THR A 208 32.06 -24.03 -19.97
N LYS A 209 31.02 -24.86 -20.03
CA LYS A 209 31.10 -26.30 -20.32
C LYS A 209 30.53 -26.72 -21.68
N ILE A 210 30.04 -25.75 -22.46
CA ILE A 210 29.60 -25.91 -23.87
C ILE A 210 30.67 -25.25 -24.74
#